data_AF-A0A5R8QK88-F1
#
_entry.id   AF-A0A5R8QK88-F1
#
_cell.length_a   1.000
_cell.length_b   1.000
_cell.length_c   1.000
_cell.angle_alpha   90.00
_cell.angle_beta   90.00
_cell.angle_gamma   90.00
#
_symmetry.space_group_name_H-M   'P 1'
#
loop_
_entity.id
_entity.type
_entity.pdbx_description
1 polymer ?
#
loop_
_entity_poly.entity_id
_entity_poly.type
_entity_poly.pdbx_seq_one_letter_code
_entity_poly.pdbx_strand_id
1 'polypeptide(L)' 'MCDLALEKNRIDSILAEAMNHGPVRTSIDATELAGYGLAALRSHYALSCPDECMRKRCDEFAAIVALSRRAQQRLLQTA' A
#
# COMPACT_ATOMS: atom_id res chain seq x y z
N MET A 1 -9.91 -12.15 15.76
CA MET A 1 -10.25 -10.86 15.13
C MET A 1 -8.95 -10.13 14.89
N CYS A 2 -8.70 -9.72 13.65
CA CYS A 2 -7.52 -8.93 13.32
C CYS A 2 -7.80 -7.52 13.86
N ASP A 3 -7.16 -7.11 14.96
CA ASP A 3 -7.29 -5.76 15.53
C ASP A 3 -6.54 -4.75 14.66
N LEU A 4 -6.98 -4.62 13.42
CA LEU A 4 -6.46 -3.71 12.42
C LEU A 4 -6.43 -2.26 12.90
N ALA A 5 -7.33 -1.89 13.81
CA ALA A 5 -7.33 -0.57 14.41
C ALA A 5 -6.11 -0.33 15.32
N LEU A 6 -5.70 -1.35 16.10
CA LEU A 6 -4.51 -1.29 16.96
C LEU A 6 -3.22 -1.41 16.14
N GLU A 7 -3.22 -2.25 15.12
CA GLU A 7 -2.06 -2.49 14.25
C GLU A 7 -1.97 -1.51 13.06
N LYS A 8 -2.89 -0.55 12.94
CA LYS A 8 -2.99 0.35 11.79
C LYS A 8 -1.67 1.03 11.46
N ASN A 9 -1.01 1.61 12.45
CA ASN A 9 0.24 2.35 12.24
C ASN A 9 1.37 1.45 11.72
N ARG A 10 1.42 0.20 12.19
CA ARG A 10 2.41 -0.78 11.74
C ARG A 10 2.13 -1.25 10.33
N ILE A 11 0.86 -1.54 10.02
CA ILE A 11 0.42 -1.93 8.69
C ILE A 11 0.70 -0.81 7.68
N ASP A 12 0.36 0.43 8.02
CA ASP A 12 0.62 1.59 7.17
C ASP A 12 2.13 1.78 6.95
N SER A 13 2.97 1.50 7.95
CA SER A 13 4.43 1.56 7.81
C SER A 13 4.96 0.48 6.85
N ILE A 14 4.48 -0.76 6.97
CA ILE A 14 4.84 -1.86 6.06
C ILE A 14 4.41 -1.54 4.63
N LEU A 15 3.20 -1.00 4.45
CA LEU A 15 2.68 -0.60 3.15
C LEU A 15 3.47 0.56 2.54
N ALA A 16 3.82 1.56 3.36
CA ALA A 16 4.66 2.67 2.93
C ALA A 16 6.03 2.19 2.47
N GLU A 17 6.66 1.28 3.21
CA GLU A 17 7.95 0.68 2.83
C GLU A 17 7.81 -0.10 1.52
N ALA A 18 6.86 -1.03 1.46
CA ALA A 18 6.62 -1.87 0.28
C ALA A 18 6.39 -1.05 -0.99
N MET A 19 5.60 0.03 -0.90
CA MET A 19 5.28 0.86 -2.06
C MET A 19 6.40 1.83 -2.43
N ASN A 20 7.34 2.15 -1.54
CA ASN A 20 8.48 3.02 -1.83
C ASN A 20 9.77 2.29 -2.22
N HIS A 21 9.77 0.95 -2.20
CA HIS A 21 10.90 0.14 -2.58
C HIS A 21 10.80 -0.39 -4.02
N GLY A 22 11.96 -0.60 -4.65
CA GLY A 22 12.06 -1.29 -5.93
C GLY A 22 11.29 -0.63 -7.10
N PRO A 23 10.82 -1.41 -8.09
CA PRO A 23 10.21 -0.88 -9.31
C PRO A 23 8.83 -0.24 -9.07
N VAL A 24 8.13 -0.61 -7.98
CA VAL A 24 6.81 -0.08 -7.67
C VAL A 24 6.86 1.37 -7.13
N ARG A 25 8.05 1.88 -6.76
CA ARG A 25 8.25 3.24 -6.23
C ARG A 25 7.70 4.33 -7.15
N THR A 26 7.75 4.13 -8.45
CA THR A 26 7.26 5.08 -9.45
C THR A 26 5.90 4.70 -10.03
N SER A 27 5.33 3.56 -9.62
CA SER A 27 4.02 3.12 -10.12
C SER A 27 2.92 4.07 -9.64
N ILE A 28 1.98 4.33 -10.54
CA ILE A 28 0.74 5.09 -10.31
C ILE A 28 -0.50 4.22 -10.47
N ASP A 29 -0.31 2.91 -10.69
CA ASP A 29 -1.37 1.93 -10.77
C ASP A 29 -1.71 1.43 -9.36
N ALA A 30 -2.93 1.73 -8.92
CA ALA A 30 -3.39 1.35 -7.60
C ALA A 30 -3.52 -0.18 -7.45
N THR A 31 -3.84 -0.91 -8.53
CA THR A 31 -3.95 -2.38 -8.49
C THR A 31 -2.58 -3.02 -8.34
N GLU A 32 -1.57 -2.50 -9.04
CA GLU A 32 -0.19 -2.94 -8.88
C GLU A 32 0.31 -2.67 -7.45
N LEU A 33 0.12 -1.44 -6.96
CA LEU A 33 0.49 -1.03 -5.59
C LEU A 33 -0.17 -1.91 -4.52
N ALA A 34 -1.46 -2.20 -4.65
CA ALA A 34 -2.18 -3.06 -3.73
C ALA A 34 -1.65 -4.51 -3.75
N GLY A 35 -1.26 -5.02 -4.92
CA GLY A 35 -0.63 -6.33 -5.07
C GLY A 35 0.68 -6.44 -4.29
N TYR A 36 1.57 -5.44 -4.43
CA TYR A 36 2.82 -5.38 -3.67
C TYR A 36 2.58 -5.22 -2.17
N GLY A 37 1.63 -4.37 -1.77
CA GLY A 37 1.24 -4.20 -0.37
C GLY A 37 0.72 -5.50 0.25
N LEU A 38 -0.10 -6.26 -0.47
CA LEU A 38 -0.62 -7.54 0.01
C LEU A 38 0.48 -8.59 0.15
N ALA A 39 1.41 -8.65 -0.80
CA ALA A 39 2.57 -9.54 -0.70
C ALA A 39 3.41 -9.23 0.55
N ALA A 40 3.65 -7.94 0.83
CA ALA A 40 4.37 -7.51 2.03
C ALA A 40 3.60 -7.86 3.31
N LEU A 41 2.29 -7.57 3.39
CA LEU A 41 1.50 -7.91 4.57
C LEU A 41 1.42 -9.42 4.82
N ARG A 42 1.35 -10.25 3.77
CA ARG A 42 1.40 -11.72 3.91
C ARG A 42 2.68 -12.18 4.61
N SER A 43 3.83 -11.58 4.31
CA SER A 43 5.09 -11.91 4.98
C SER A 43 5.06 -11.66 6.50
N HIS A 44 4.20 -10.76 6.98
CA HIS A 44 4.08 -10.42 8.41
C HIS A 44 2.85 -11.03 9.10
N TYR A 45 1.77 -11.28 8.37
CA TYR A 45 0.46 -11.57 8.95
C TYR A 45 -0.25 -12.81 8.37
N ALA A 46 0.38 -13.59 7.48
CA ALA A 46 -0.27 -14.72 6.77
C ALA A 46 -0.98 -15.75 7.67
N LEU A 47 -0.52 -15.93 8.92
CA LEU A 47 -1.13 -16.88 9.87
C LEU A 47 -2.12 -16.24 10.85
N SER A 48 -2.26 -14.91 10.82
CA SER A 48 -2.96 -14.15 11.86
C SER A 48 -4.12 -13.31 11.33
N CYS A 49 -4.14 -13.01 10.03
CA CYS A 49 -5.16 -12.18 9.40
C CYS A 49 -5.55 -12.78 8.04
N PRO A 50 -6.86 -12.89 7.73
CA PRO A 50 -7.28 -13.36 6.42
C PRO A 50 -6.93 -12.32 5.34
N ASP A 51 -6.57 -12.83 4.16
CA ASP A 51 -6.13 -12.00 3.03
C ASP A 51 -7.15 -10.94 2.64
N GLU A 52 -8.45 -11.24 2.72
CA GLU A 52 -9.52 -10.28 2.40
C GLU A 52 -9.43 -9.01 3.26
N CYS A 53 -9.06 -9.18 4.53
CA CYS A 53 -8.96 -8.08 5.49
C CYS A 53 -7.73 -7.20 5.19
N MET A 54 -6.60 -7.83 4.90
CA MET A 54 -5.38 -7.14 4.47
C MET A 54 -5.58 -6.44 3.13
N ARG A 55 -6.30 -7.08 2.20
CA ARG A 55 -6.54 -6.57 0.85
C ARG A 55 -7.29 -5.25 0.87
N LYS A 56 -8.35 -5.13 1.66
CA LYS A 56 -9.09 -3.88 1.80
C LYS A 56 -8.17 -2.72 2.22
N ARG A 57 -7.28 -2.97 3.18
CA ARG A 57 -6.33 -1.94 3.65
C ARG A 57 -5.28 -1.62 2.59
N CYS A 58 -4.77 -2.62 1.87
CA CYS A 58 -3.87 -2.42 0.75
C CYS A 58 -4.50 -1.56 -0.35
N ASP A 59 -5.76 -1.84 -0.71
CA ASP A 59 -6.48 -1.10 -1.76
C ASP A 59 -6.68 0.37 -1.38
N GLU A 60 -7.12 0.63 -0.14
CA GLU A 60 -7.27 1.99 0.39
C GLU A 60 -5.96 2.77 0.37
N PHE A 61 -4.87 2.16 0.85
CA PHE A 61 -3.56 2.80 0.91
C PHE A 61 -2.98 3.03 -0.49
N ALA A 62 -3.10 2.03 -1.37
CA ALA A 62 -2.65 2.10 -2.76
C ALA A 62 -3.36 3.21 -3.54
N ALA A 63 -4.66 3.40 -3.32
CA ALA A 63 -5.42 4.49 -3.94
C ALA A 63 -4.87 5.87 -3.52
N ILE A 64 -4.57 6.06 -2.23
CA ILE A 64 -3.99 7.31 -1.72
C ILE A 64 -2.61 7.56 -2.36
N VAL A 65 -1.73 6.55 -2.36
CA VAL A 65 -0.38 6.67 -2.94
C VAL A 65 -0.44 6.97 -4.44
N ALA A 66 -1.30 6.27 -5.19
CA ALA A 66 -1.49 6.50 -6.61
C ALA A 66 -1.98 7.94 -6.88
N LEU A 67 -2.94 8.44 -6.10
CA LEU A 67 -3.42 9.82 -6.21
C LEU A 67 -2.31 10.84 -5.92
N SER A 68 -1.56 10.66 -4.83
CA SER A 68 -0.45 11.55 -4.46
C SER A 68 0.63 11.58 -5.55
N ARG A 69 1.00 10.42 -6.11
CA ARG A 69 2.02 10.34 -7.18
C ARG A 69 1.56 10.98 -8.48
N ARG A 70 0.30 10.77 -8.87
CA ARG A 70 -0.30 11.44 -10.04
C ARG A 70 -0.30 12.96 -9.88
N ALA A 71 -0.61 13.46 -8.69
CA ALA A 71 -0.54 14.88 -8.39
C ALA A 71 0.90 15.42 -8.52
N GLN A 72 1.90 14.70 -7.97
CA GLN A 72 3.31 15.07 -8.09
C GLN A 72 3.79 15.08 -9.55
N GLN A 73 3.42 14.07 -10.35
CA GLN A 73 3.78 14.01 -11.77
C GLN A 73 3.20 15.20 -12.56
N ARG A 74 1.97 15.61 -12.26
CA ARG A 74 1.36 16.79 -12.90
C ARG A 74 2.09 18.08 -12.54
N LEU A 75 2.48 18.25 -11.28
CA LEU A 75 3.23 19.43 -10.83
C LEU A 75 4.59 19.53 -11.53
N LEU A 76 5.29 18.40 -11.70
CA LEU A 76 6.56 18.31 -12.42
C LEU A 76 6.44 18.60 -13.92
N GLN A 77 5.28 18.39 -14.54
CA GLN A 77 5.04 18.67 -15.96
C GLN A 77 4.68 20.13 -16.24
N THR A 78 4.26 20.88 -15.22
CA THR A 78 3.87 22.29 -15.32
C THR A 78 4.95 23.28 -14.86
N ALA A 79 6.08 22.77 -14.35
CA ALA A 79 7.26 23.54 -13.92
C ALA A 79 8.30 23.58 -15.05
#